data_AF-A0A7V9WL18-F1
#
_entry.id   AF-A0A7V9WL18-F1
#
_cell.length_a   1.000
_cell.length_b   1.000
_cell.length_c   1.000
_cell.angle_alpha   90.00
_cell.angle_beta   90.00
_cell.angle_gamma   90.00
#
_symmetry.space_group_name_H-M   'P 1'
#
loop_
_entity.id
_entity.type
_entity.pdbx_description
1 polymer ?
#
loop_
_entity_poly.entity_id
_entity_poly.type
_entity_poly.pdbx_seq_one_letter_code
_entity_poly.pdbx_strand_id
1 'polypeptide(L)'
;LGRERYGVEDPKFLRLRYGVQVNSLGLTESQPENNIIRIVLEALAVTLGRDARARALQLPAWNEALGLPRPWDQQWSLRIQQILAYETDILDYPDIFEGSVVMDGLVEEMVADARAEMAVVAEHGGAVQAVPYMKTQLVESHRARVGRIERGEQKVIGQNVFTESSPSPLQEGEDGGILTVDSAVEQQQIDAVIAWRSARDAAAVDAALLALGEAAADPNVNLMPATLAAAQAGVTTGEWSEELRAVFGEYRGPTGVGDAAAAPSDDALDDLRDRVERVSEALGRRIKILVGKPGLDGHSNGAEQIAVRARDAGMDVVYEGIRLTPERIAATAVQEGVHVVGLSILSGSHAQLIPDVLAELRDAGADDVPVVVGGIIPPNDERALLAAGVARVYTPKDFEVSKIMGDIVDLVAERYEVAAPSAT
;
A
#
# COMPACT_ATOMS: atom_id res chain seq x y z
N LEU A 1 0.10 19.23 26.39
CA LEU A 1 -0.31 19.61 24.99
C LEU A 1 -1.54 20.52 24.96
N GLY A 2 -2.78 20.01 25.03
CA GLY A 2 -3.98 20.85 24.89
C GLY A 2 -4.05 22.00 25.90
N ARG A 3 -3.81 21.73 27.19
CA ARG A 3 -3.80 22.75 28.25
C ARG A 3 -2.64 23.73 28.10
N GLU A 4 -1.40 23.22 28.06
CA GLU A 4 -0.19 24.06 28.13
C GLU A 4 0.12 24.80 26.82
N ARG A 5 -0.01 24.13 25.67
CA ARG A 5 0.36 24.70 24.36
C ARG A 5 -0.76 25.54 23.77
N TYR A 6 -2.01 25.13 23.97
CA TYR A 6 -3.18 25.73 23.32
C TYR A 6 -4.15 26.41 24.29
N GLY A 7 -3.89 26.40 25.60
CA GLY A 7 -4.73 27.08 26.59
C GLY A 7 -6.15 26.50 26.71
N VAL A 8 -6.36 25.23 26.33
CA VAL A 8 -7.70 24.63 26.34
C VAL A 8 -8.12 24.33 27.77
N GLU A 9 -9.12 25.06 28.27
CA GLU A 9 -9.62 24.92 29.65
C GLU A 9 -10.69 23.84 29.79
N ASP A 10 -11.66 23.82 28.86
CA ASP A 10 -12.80 22.89 28.88
C ASP A 10 -12.30 21.43 28.69
N PRO A 11 -12.47 20.56 29.70
CA PRO A 11 -12.08 19.15 29.61
C PRO A 11 -12.68 18.40 28.42
N LYS A 12 -13.84 18.83 27.92
CA LYS A 12 -14.47 18.24 26.74
C LYS A 12 -13.59 18.31 25.50
N PHE A 13 -12.85 19.41 25.32
CA PHE A 13 -11.97 19.63 24.17
C PHE A 13 -10.59 18.99 24.33
N LEU A 14 -10.30 18.39 25.49
CA LEU A 14 -9.05 17.65 25.75
C LEU A 14 -9.18 16.15 25.46
N ARG A 15 -10.37 15.66 25.12
CA ARG A 15 -10.62 14.23 24.88
C ARG A 15 -10.16 13.80 23.49
N LEU A 16 -9.22 12.88 23.42
CA LEU A 16 -8.90 12.16 22.20
C LEU A 16 -9.99 11.11 21.93
N ARG A 17 -10.75 11.30 20.86
CA ARG A 17 -11.74 10.33 20.37
C ARG A 17 -11.20 9.77 19.07
N TYR A 18 -11.15 8.44 18.97
CA TYR A 18 -10.53 7.76 17.85
C TYR A 18 -11.32 6.51 17.47
N GLY A 19 -11.26 6.18 16.19
CA GLY A 19 -11.60 4.85 15.69
C GLY A 19 -10.31 4.09 15.39
N VAL A 20 -10.40 2.76 15.36
CA VAL A 20 -9.25 1.90 15.02
C VAL A 20 -9.68 0.89 13.96
N GLN A 21 -8.83 0.71 12.96
CA GLN A 21 -8.77 -0.50 12.17
C GLN A 21 -7.61 -1.34 12.69
N VAL A 22 -7.85 -2.61 12.99
CA VAL A 22 -6.78 -3.51 13.42
C VAL A 22 -5.82 -3.83 12.27
N ASN A 23 -4.63 -4.34 12.59
CA ASN A 23 -3.50 -4.33 11.68
C ASN A 23 -3.67 -5.30 10.51
N SER A 24 -3.97 -4.77 9.32
CA SER A 24 -4.11 -5.57 8.11
C SER A 24 -2.77 -5.99 7.50
N LEU A 25 -1.68 -5.25 7.76
CA LEU A 25 -0.34 -5.57 7.24
C LEU A 25 0.24 -6.87 7.84
N GLY A 26 -0.24 -7.27 9.02
CA GLY A 26 0.17 -8.50 9.69
C GLY A 26 -0.54 -9.76 9.19
N LEU A 27 -1.55 -9.61 8.33
CA LEU A 27 -2.33 -10.74 7.82
C LEU A 27 -1.62 -11.40 6.65
N THR A 28 -1.75 -12.72 6.55
CA THR A 28 -0.97 -13.54 5.60
C THR A 28 -1.85 -14.16 4.54
N GLU A 29 -1.33 -14.25 3.31
CA GLU A 29 -1.90 -15.08 2.25
C GLU A 29 -1.72 -16.56 2.57
N SER A 30 -0.55 -16.95 3.08
CA SER A 30 -0.27 -18.31 3.53
C SER A 30 -1.06 -18.65 4.79
N GLN A 31 -1.75 -19.80 4.78
CA GLN A 31 -2.62 -20.28 5.87
C GLN A 31 -3.53 -19.17 6.42
N PRO A 32 -4.40 -18.58 5.59
CA PRO A 32 -5.13 -17.35 5.90
C PRO A 32 -6.16 -17.51 7.02
N GLU A 33 -6.57 -18.74 7.34
CA GLU A 33 -7.39 -19.04 8.53
C GLU A 33 -6.73 -18.55 9.85
N ASN A 34 -5.40 -18.49 9.90
CA ASN A 34 -4.67 -17.94 11.06
C ASN A 34 -4.98 -16.45 11.27
N ASN A 35 -5.42 -15.73 10.24
CA ASN A 35 -5.76 -14.30 10.33
C ASN A 35 -6.92 -14.06 11.31
N ILE A 36 -7.86 -15.00 11.47
CA ILE A 36 -8.97 -14.87 12.42
C ILE A 36 -8.43 -14.72 13.84
N ILE A 37 -7.45 -15.55 14.21
CA ILE A 37 -6.83 -15.53 15.54
C ILE A 37 -6.09 -14.21 15.74
N ARG A 38 -5.34 -13.76 14.73
CA ARG A 38 -4.65 -12.45 14.75
C ARG A 38 -5.64 -11.32 14.98
N ILE A 39 -6.71 -11.26 14.20
CA ILE A 39 -7.75 -10.24 14.27
C ILE A 39 -8.43 -10.23 15.64
N VAL A 40 -8.74 -11.41 16.22
CA VAL A 40 -9.34 -11.50 17.57
C VAL A 40 -8.40 -10.93 18.62
N LEU A 41 -7.10 -11.27 18.57
CA LEU A 41 -6.12 -10.76 19.53
C LEU A 41 -5.91 -9.25 19.41
N GLU A 42 -5.87 -8.73 18.18
CA GLU A 42 -5.76 -7.29 17.94
C GLU A 42 -7.03 -6.54 18.36
N ALA A 43 -8.21 -7.10 18.10
CA ALA A 43 -9.49 -6.56 18.55
C ALA A 43 -9.58 -6.53 20.08
N LEU A 44 -9.06 -7.56 20.76
CA LEU A 44 -8.99 -7.59 22.22
C LEU A 44 -8.10 -6.47 22.75
N ALA A 45 -6.91 -6.26 22.19
CA ALA A 45 -5.97 -5.24 22.63
C ALA A 45 -6.58 -3.82 22.64
N VAL A 46 -7.43 -3.50 21.65
CA VAL A 46 -8.07 -2.18 21.52
C VAL A 46 -9.37 -2.03 22.30
N THR A 47 -9.93 -3.14 22.80
CA THR A 47 -11.19 -3.16 23.56
C THR A 47 -11.00 -3.45 25.06
N LEU A 48 -9.83 -3.93 25.47
CA LEU A 48 -9.61 -4.37 26.86
C LEU A 48 -9.67 -3.21 27.86
N GLY A 49 -8.87 -2.16 27.66
CA GLY A 49 -8.81 -1.01 28.56
C GLY A 49 -10.05 -0.13 28.46
N ARG A 50 -10.86 -0.06 29.53
CA ARG A 50 -12.17 0.64 29.58
C ARG A 50 -12.06 2.12 29.28
N ASP A 51 -11.07 2.80 29.84
CA ASP A 51 -10.90 4.24 29.70
C ASP A 51 -10.18 4.62 28.40
N ALA A 52 -9.52 3.65 27.78
CA ALA A 52 -8.82 3.80 26.52
C ALA A 52 -9.62 3.31 25.30
N ARG A 53 -10.78 2.65 25.45
CA ARG A 53 -11.50 2.01 24.31
C ARG A 53 -11.72 2.94 23.13
N ALA A 54 -11.45 2.41 21.92
CA ALA A 54 -11.81 3.06 20.68
C ALA A 54 -13.34 3.29 20.58
N ARG A 55 -13.75 4.35 19.89
CA ARG A 55 -15.17 4.69 19.68
C ARG A 55 -15.79 3.98 18.49
N ALA A 56 -14.95 3.53 17.57
CA ALA A 56 -15.32 2.73 16.42
C ALA A 56 -14.21 1.70 16.19
N LEU A 57 -14.60 0.46 15.89
CA LEU A 57 -13.69 -0.63 15.60
C LEU A 57 -14.03 -1.22 14.23
N GLN A 58 -13.04 -1.22 13.35
CA GLN A 58 -13.09 -1.88 12.06
C GLN A 58 -12.18 -3.10 12.11
N LEU A 59 -12.73 -4.26 11.74
CA LEU A 59 -11.97 -5.49 11.62
C LEU A 59 -11.90 -5.88 10.14
N PRO A 60 -10.71 -6.20 9.60
CA PRO A 60 -10.59 -6.78 8.27
C PRO A 60 -11.20 -8.19 8.26
N ALA A 61 -11.35 -8.77 7.08
CA ALA A 61 -11.75 -10.17 6.93
C ALA A 61 -10.52 -11.10 7.00
N TRP A 62 -10.76 -12.39 7.20
CA TRP A 62 -9.68 -13.38 7.27
C TRP A 62 -8.90 -13.52 5.95
N ASN A 63 -9.53 -13.18 4.83
CA ASN A 63 -8.99 -13.25 3.47
C ASN A 63 -8.45 -11.90 2.95
N GLU A 64 -8.24 -10.91 3.81
CA GLU A 64 -7.74 -9.57 3.45
C GLU A 64 -6.47 -9.60 2.57
N ALA A 65 -5.54 -10.52 2.87
CA ALA A 65 -4.29 -10.65 2.12
C ALA A 65 -4.46 -11.35 0.74
N LEU A 66 -5.64 -11.91 0.45
CA LEU A 66 -5.93 -12.65 -0.78
C LEU A 66 -6.68 -11.79 -1.80
N GLY A 67 -7.51 -10.85 -1.33
CA GLY A 67 -8.36 -10.02 -2.18
C GLY A 67 -9.55 -9.45 -1.43
N LEU A 68 -10.53 -8.95 -2.19
CA LEU A 68 -11.74 -8.37 -1.60
C LEU A 68 -12.55 -9.45 -0.86
N PRO A 69 -13.05 -9.15 0.36
CA PRO A 69 -13.82 -10.11 1.12
C PRO A 69 -15.23 -10.29 0.57
N ARG A 70 -15.73 -11.52 0.60
CA ARG A 70 -17.13 -11.82 0.28
C ARG A 70 -18.02 -11.38 1.45
N PRO A 71 -19.33 -11.18 1.24
CA PRO A 71 -20.25 -10.86 2.35
C PRO A 71 -20.22 -11.88 3.49
N TRP A 72 -19.99 -13.17 3.17
CA TRP A 72 -19.81 -14.23 4.17
C TRP A 72 -18.56 -14.02 5.04
N ASP A 73 -17.44 -13.61 4.45
CA ASP A 73 -16.19 -13.42 5.17
C ASP A 73 -16.29 -12.21 6.12
N GLN A 74 -16.94 -11.12 5.68
CA GLN A 74 -17.21 -9.95 6.52
C GLN A 74 -18.11 -10.26 7.71
N GLN A 75 -18.98 -11.27 7.60
CA GLN A 75 -19.83 -11.68 8.71
C GLN A 75 -18.99 -12.12 9.91
N TRP A 76 -17.83 -12.73 9.69
CA TRP A 76 -16.96 -13.21 10.78
C TRP A 76 -16.36 -12.04 11.55
N SER A 77 -15.92 -10.99 10.86
CA SER A 77 -15.46 -9.74 11.47
C SER A 77 -16.55 -9.09 12.35
N LEU A 78 -17.82 -9.13 11.92
CA LEU A 78 -18.95 -8.69 12.76
C LEU A 78 -19.15 -9.63 13.97
N ARG A 79 -19.07 -10.95 13.78
CA ARG A 79 -19.27 -11.93 14.85
C ARG A 79 -18.18 -11.83 15.91
N ILE A 80 -16.93 -11.56 15.55
CA ILE A 80 -15.85 -11.29 16.52
C ILE A 80 -16.25 -10.15 17.46
N GLN A 81 -16.73 -9.02 16.90
CA GLN A 81 -17.17 -7.88 17.73
C GLN A 81 -18.37 -8.23 18.61
N GLN A 82 -19.33 -8.99 18.09
CA GLN A 82 -20.52 -9.40 18.86
C GLN A 82 -20.19 -10.38 19.98
N ILE A 83 -19.32 -11.36 19.72
CA ILE A 83 -18.84 -12.31 20.73
C ILE A 83 -18.11 -11.54 21.83
N LEU A 84 -17.17 -10.65 21.47
CA LEU A 84 -16.49 -9.81 22.45
C LEU A 84 -17.48 -8.98 23.27
N ALA A 85 -18.49 -8.37 22.65
CA ALA A 85 -19.42 -7.50 23.35
C ALA A 85 -20.49 -8.23 24.19
N TYR A 86 -20.95 -9.41 23.77
CA TYR A 86 -22.14 -10.06 24.32
C TYR A 86 -21.90 -11.44 24.95
N GLU A 87 -20.78 -12.09 24.63
CA GLU A 87 -20.43 -13.41 25.18
C GLU A 87 -19.25 -13.35 26.15
N THR A 88 -18.61 -12.19 26.29
CA THR A 88 -17.58 -11.93 27.30
C THR A 88 -18.05 -10.86 28.30
N ASP A 89 -17.33 -10.75 29.41
CA ASP A 89 -17.55 -9.79 30.48
C ASP A 89 -16.71 -8.51 30.32
N ILE A 90 -16.07 -8.31 29.17
CA ILE A 90 -15.16 -7.18 28.91
C ILE A 90 -15.86 -5.82 29.13
N LEU A 91 -17.18 -5.73 28.94
CA LEU A 91 -17.94 -4.49 29.14
C LEU A 91 -18.40 -4.27 30.58
N ASP A 92 -18.40 -5.31 31.41
CA ASP A 92 -19.05 -5.31 32.71
C ASP A 92 -18.16 -4.74 33.82
N TYR A 93 -16.84 -4.92 33.71
CA TYR A 93 -15.89 -4.53 34.75
C TYR A 93 -15.26 -3.14 34.53
N PRO A 94 -14.77 -2.48 35.61
CA PRO A 94 -13.90 -1.30 35.53
C PRO A 94 -12.62 -1.57 34.71
N ASP A 95 -11.80 -0.54 34.49
CA ASP A 95 -10.56 -0.70 33.72
C ASP A 95 -9.62 -1.69 34.42
N ILE A 96 -9.34 -2.82 33.79
CA ILE A 96 -8.53 -3.90 34.37
C ILE A 96 -7.04 -3.57 34.45
N PHE A 97 -6.62 -2.48 33.82
CA PHE A 97 -5.24 -2.01 33.88
C PHE A 97 -4.99 -1.05 35.05
N GLU A 98 -6.03 -0.63 35.78
CA GLU A 98 -5.90 0.28 36.92
C GLU A 98 -4.93 -0.28 37.98
N GLY A 99 -3.86 0.46 38.26
CA GLY A 99 -2.83 0.09 39.24
C GLY A 99 -1.75 -0.88 38.72
N SER A 100 -1.74 -1.22 37.43
CA SER A 100 -0.71 -2.06 36.84
C SER A 100 0.59 -1.29 36.61
N VAL A 101 1.56 -1.48 37.50
CA VAL A 101 2.90 -0.87 37.42
C VAL A 101 3.59 -1.18 36.08
N VAL A 102 3.39 -2.39 35.53
CA VAL A 102 3.99 -2.79 34.25
C VAL A 102 3.37 -2.01 33.10
N MET A 103 2.04 -1.94 33.03
CA MET A 103 1.37 -1.23 31.94
C MET A 103 1.57 0.27 32.02
N ASP A 104 1.55 0.84 33.22
CA ASP A 104 1.85 2.26 33.43
C ASP A 104 3.26 2.60 32.94
N GLY A 105 4.26 1.77 33.26
CA GLY A 105 5.64 1.95 32.78
C GLY A 105 5.76 1.89 31.25
N LEU A 106 5.08 0.94 30.59
CA LEU A 106 5.06 0.84 29.12
C LEU A 106 4.38 2.05 28.47
N VAL A 107 3.31 2.58 29.09
CA VAL A 107 2.63 3.78 28.61
C VAL A 107 3.53 5.01 28.78
N GLU A 108 4.26 5.14 29.89
CA GLU A 108 5.20 6.22 30.12
C GLU A 108 6.33 6.24 29.08
N GLU A 109 6.92 5.09 28.77
CA GLU A 109 7.93 4.93 27.71
C GLU A 109 7.37 5.38 26.34
N MET A 110 6.21 4.86 25.93
CA MET A 110 5.58 5.22 24.66
C MET A 110 5.25 6.73 24.58
N VAL A 111 4.83 7.34 25.68
CA VAL A 111 4.55 8.79 25.74
C VAL A 111 5.85 9.60 25.63
N ALA A 112 6.95 9.15 26.24
CA ALA A 112 8.25 9.80 26.14
C ALA A 112 8.76 9.77 24.69
N ASP A 113 8.72 8.60 24.05
CA ASP A 113 9.14 8.42 22.66
C ASP A 113 8.29 9.24 21.69
N ALA A 114 6.95 9.22 21.85
CA ALA A 114 6.06 10.04 21.04
C ALA A 114 6.37 11.54 21.18
N ARG A 115 6.73 12.01 22.38
CA ARG A 115 7.12 13.42 22.60
C ARG A 115 8.46 13.76 21.98
N ALA A 116 9.43 12.85 22.01
CA ALA A 116 10.70 13.02 21.33
C ALA A 116 10.49 13.15 19.82
N GLU A 117 9.69 12.26 19.22
CA GLU A 117 9.34 12.32 17.80
C GLU A 117 8.59 13.62 17.44
N MET A 118 7.65 14.06 18.28
CA MET A 118 6.98 15.34 18.10
C MET A 118 7.94 16.54 18.12
N ALA A 119 9.05 16.47 18.87
CA ALA A 119 10.07 17.50 18.88
C ALA A 119 10.85 17.52 17.56
N VAL A 120 11.23 16.35 17.03
CA VAL A 120 11.87 16.24 15.70
C VAL A 120 10.95 16.82 14.61
N VAL A 121 9.67 16.45 14.61
CA VAL A 121 8.68 17.01 13.67
C VAL A 121 8.56 18.55 13.81
N ALA A 122 8.70 19.09 15.02
CA ALA A 122 8.69 20.53 15.25
C ALA A 122 9.96 21.22 14.71
N GLU A 123 11.13 20.58 14.80
CA GLU A 123 12.39 21.06 14.21
C GLU A 123 12.31 21.14 12.69
N HIS A 124 11.56 20.23 12.06
CA HIS A 124 11.25 20.28 10.63
C HIS A 124 10.23 21.38 10.23
N GLY A 125 9.71 22.17 11.18
CA GLY A 125 8.72 23.22 10.92
C GLY A 125 7.26 22.74 11.00
N GLY A 126 7.02 21.56 11.57
CA GLY A 126 5.69 20.96 11.76
C GLY A 126 5.36 19.87 10.75
N ALA A 127 4.24 19.17 11.00
CA ALA A 127 3.90 17.91 10.32
C ALA A 127 3.86 18.01 8.79
N VAL A 128 3.36 19.11 8.22
CA VAL A 128 3.28 19.29 6.76
C VAL A 128 4.67 19.35 6.12
N GLN A 129 5.61 20.05 6.76
CA GLN A 129 6.99 20.16 6.27
C GLN A 129 7.81 18.90 6.57
N ALA A 130 7.45 18.18 7.64
CA ALA A 130 8.09 16.94 8.04
C ALA A 130 7.66 15.71 7.21
N VAL A 131 6.72 15.83 6.26
CA VAL A 131 6.22 14.70 5.45
C VAL A 131 7.36 13.87 4.81
N PRO A 132 8.39 14.47 4.18
CA PRO A 132 9.52 13.69 3.64
C PRO A 132 10.27 12.89 4.70
N TYR A 133 10.56 13.49 5.84
CA TYR A 133 11.23 12.82 6.97
C TYR A 133 10.39 11.65 7.50
N MET A 134 9.11 11.90 7.80
CA MET A 134 8.19 10.86 8.30
C MET A 134 8.08 9.71 7.30
N LYS A 135 8.05 10.02 6.00
CA LYS A 135 7.99 9.00 4.95
C LYS A 135 9.25 8.13 4.93
N THR A 136 10.43 8.72 5.04
CA THR A 136 11.70 7.96 5.14
C THR A 136 11.73 7.06 6.37
N GLN A 137 11.31 7.56 7.54
CA GLN A 137 11.24 6.77 8.78
C GLN A 137 10.28 5.57 8.67
N LEU A 138 9.15 5.74 7.99
CA LEU A 138 8.21 4.65 7.73
C LEU A 138 8.81 3.58 6.80
N VAL A 139 9.52 3.99 5.75
CA VAL A 139 10.23 3.06 4.85
C VAL A 139 11.32 2.29 5.60
N GLU A 140 12.09 2.97 6.46
CA GLU A 140 13.12 2.37 7.31
C GLU A 140 12.54 1.34 8.30
N SER A 141 11.48 1.70 9.01
CA SER A 141 10.78 0.82 9.93
C SER A 141 10.26 -0.44 9.23
N HIS A 142 9.67 -0.26 8.04
CA HIS A 142 9.14 -1.38 7.26
C HIS A 142 10.23 -2.29 6.71
N ARG A 143 11.36 -1.73 6.24
CA ARG A 143 12.55 -2.50 5.83
C ARG A 143 13.10 -3.33 6.99
N ALA A 144 13.26 -2.70 8.16
CA ALA A 144 13.76 -3.39 9.35
C ALA A 144 12.85 -4.56 9.74
N ARG A 145 11.52 -4.36 9.69
CA ARG A 145 10.55 -5.44 9.94
C ARG A 145 10.72 -6.60 8.96
N VAL A 146 10.79 -6.34 7.66
CA VAL A 146 10.94 -7.44 6.67
C VAL A 146 12.26 -8.17 6.82
N GLY A 147 13.37 -7.45 7.06
CA GLY A 147 14.65 -8.10 7.32
C GLY A 147 14.61 -9.05 8.54
N ARG A 148 13.88 -8.69 9.61
CA ARG A 148 13.68 -9.61 10.76
C ARG A 148 12.87 -10.85 10.39
N ILE A 149 11.90 -10.74 9.48
CA ILE A 149 11.07 -11.86 9.02
C ILE A 149 11.90 -12.79 8.13
N GLU A 150 12.67 -12.24 7.18
CA GLU A 150 13.57 -13.01 6.31
C GLU A 150 14.62 -13.78 7.12
N ARG A 151 15.22 -13.15 8.15
CA ARG A 151 16.19 -13.81 9.04
C ARG A 151 15.57 -14.76 10.07
N GLY A 152 14.23 -14.86 10.12
CA GLY A 152 13.52 -15.69 11.10
C GLY A 152 13.54 -15.17 12.55
N GLU A 153 14.08 -13.98 12.80
CA GLU A 153 14.06 -13.30 14.11
C GLU A 153 12.62 -12.95 14.52
N GLN A 154 11.81 -12.54 13.54
CA GLN A 154 10.38 -12.33 13.70
C GLN A 154 9.61 -13.50 13.06
N LYS A 155 9.00 -14.33 13.91
CA LYS A 155 8.20 -15.47 13.47
C LYS A 155 6.84 -15.04 12.92
N VAL A 156 6.48 -15.56 11.76
CA VAL A 156 5.17 -15.44 11.14
C VAL A 156 4.65 -16.85 10.84
N ILE A 157 3.73 -17.31 11.69
CA ILE A 157 3.15 -18.66 11.62
C ILE A 157 2.47 -18.87 10.27
N GLY A 158 2.80 -19.98 9.60
CA GLY A 158 2.30 -20.34 8.29
C GLY A 158 3.04 -19.67 7.12
N GLN A 159 3.97 -18.76 7.38
CA GLN A 159 4.75 -18.07 6.35
C GLN A 159 6.24 -18.43 6.41
N ASN A 160 6.95 -18.07 7.49
CA ASN A 160 8.38 -18.41 7.65
C ASN A 160 8.64 -19.55 8.65
N VAL A 161 7.63 -19.92 9.46
CA VAL A 161 7.69 -21.05 10.40
C VAL A 161 6.35 -21.78 10.41
N PHE A 162 6.38 -23.10 10.66
CA PHE A 162 5.19 -23.98 10.62
C PHE A 162 4.44 -23.87 9.29
N THR A 163 5.16 -24.06 8.19
CA THR A 163 4.65 -23.82 6.83
C THR A 163 3.80 -24.98 6.32
N GLU A 164 3.97 -26.19 6.88
CA GLU A 164 3.16 -27.35 6.52
C GLU A 164 1.72 -27.21 7.02
N SER A 165 0.75 -27.42 6.13
CA SER A 165 -0.68 -27.43 6.46
C SER A 165 -1.45 -28.38 5.55
N SER A 166 -2.67 -28.73 5.97
CA SER A 166 -3.65 -29.38 5.10
C SER A 166 -4.31 -28.35 4.17
N PRO A 167 -4.86 -28.75 3.02
CA PRO A 167 -5.62 -27.85 2.17
C PRO A 167 -6.76 -27.17 2.95
N SER A 168 -6.92 -25.86 2.75
CA SER A 168 -7.93 -25.06 3.46
C SER A 168 -9.27 -25.14 2.73
N PRO A 169 -10.34 -25.66 3.37
CA PRO A 169 -11.69 -25.70 2.75
C PRO A 169 -12.25 -24.32 2.43
N LEU A 170 -11.71 -23.26 3.05
CA LEU A 170 -12.14 -21.88 2.83
C LEU A 170 -11.70 -21.35 1.45
N GLN A 171 -10.73 -22.00 0.80
CA GLN A 171 -10.17 -21.64 -0.49
C GLN A 171 -10.57 -22.58 -1.64
N GLU A 172 -11.34 -23.65 -1.35
CA GLU A 172 -11.71 -24.69 -2.33
C GLU A 172 -12.84 -24.29 -3.31
N GLY A 173 -13.50 -23.15 -3.08
CA GLY A 173 -14.57 -22.65 -3.95
C GLY A 173 -14.09 -22.20 -5.33
N GLU A 174 -14.99 -22.11 -6.31
CA GLU A 174 -14.69 -21.57 -7.65
C GLU A 174 -14.17 -20.12 -7.60
N ASP A 175 -14.55 -19.38 -6.55
CA ASP A 175 -14.14 -18.00 -6.28
C ASP A 175 -12.77 -17.89 -5.57
N GLY A 176 -12.13 -19.03 -5.27
CA GLY A 176 -10.84 -19.07 -4.57
C GLY A 176 -10.86 -18.43 -3.18
N GLY A 177 -12.05 -18.23 -2.60
CA GLY A 177 -12.20 -17.56 -1.31
C GLY A 177 -12.24 -16.03 -1.37
N ILE A 178 -12.43 -15.39 -2.53
CA ILE A 178 -12.48 -13.92 -2.66
C ILE A 178 -13.68 -13.44 -3.48
N LEU A 179 -13.97 -12.13 -3.41
CA LEU A 179 -14.95 -11.48 -4.27
C LEU A 179 -14.28 -10.95 -5.55
N THR A 180 -14.71 -11.46 -6.71
CA THR A 180 -14.35 -10.88 -8.01
C THR A 180 -15.42 -9.88 -8.45
N VAL A 181 -15.00 -8.66 -8.81
CA VAL A 181 -15.91 -7.64 -9.34
C VAL A 181 -16.18 -7.95 -10.81
N ASP A 182 -17.46 -7.89 -11.22
CA ASP A 182 -17.84 -8.08 -12.62
C ASP A 182 -17.32 -6.94 -13.49
N SER A 183 -16.58 -7.29 -14.55
CA SER A 183 -16.08 -6.37 -15.58
C SER A 183 -17.17 -5.49 -16.20
N ALA A 184 -18.42 -5.93 -16.25
CA ALA A 184 -19.53 -5.15 -16.80
C ALA A 184 -19.86 -3.90 -15.97
N VAL A 185 -19.49 -3.85 -14.69
CA VAL A 185 -19.78 -2.71 -13.80
C VAL A 185 -19.14 -1.43 -14.31
N GLU A 186 -17.94 -1.51 -14.89
CA GLU A 186 -17.26 -0.34 -15.46
C GLU A 186 -18.07 0.26 -16.62
N GLN A 187 -18.48 -0.58 -17.58
CA GLN A 187 -19.27 -0.12 -18.72
C GLN A 187 -20.63 0.46 -18.27
N GLN A 188 -21.29 -0.17 -17.30
CA GLN A 188 -22.54 0.35 -16.72
C GLN A 188 -22.34 1.75 -16.12
N GLN A 189 -21.22 1.98 -15.43
CA GLN A 189 -20.92 3.27 -14.85
C GLN A 189 -20.58 4.33 -15.93
N ILE A 190 -19.87 3.94 -16.99
CA ILE A 190 -19.62 4.82 -18.16
C ILE A 190 -20.95 5.25 -18.77
N ASP A 191 -21.83 4.31 -19.06
CA ASP A 191 -23.15 4.58 -19.65
C ASP A 191 -24.00 5.48 -18.74
N ALA A 192 -23.96 5.23 -17.43
CA ALA A 192 -24.65 6.06 -16.44
C ALA A 192 -24.12 7.50 -16.40
N VAL A 193 -22.79 7.71 -16.48
CA VAL A 193 -22.19 9.05 -16.53
C VAL A 193 -22.54 9.76 -17.84
N ILE A 194 -22.51 9.07 -18.98
CA ILE A 194 -22.92 9.64 -20.27
C ILE A 194 -24.39 10.08 -20.22
N ALA A 195 -25.27 9.21 -19.73
CA ALA A 195 -26.69 9.53 -19.57
C ALA A 195 -26.88 10.71 -18.63
N TRP A 196 -26.19 10.73 -17.48
CA TRP A 196 -26.23 11.84 -16.52
C TRP A 196 -25.81 13.17 -17.15
N ARG A 197 -24.67 13.19 -17.86
CA ARG A 197 -24.17 14.40 -18.55
C ARG A 197 -25.12 14.88 -19.64
N SER A 198 -25.84 13.97 -20.31
CA SER A 198 -26.80 14.33 -21.36
C SER A 198 -28.11 14.92 -20.84
N ALA A 199 -28.51 14.61 -19.61
CA ALA A 199 -29.82 14.98 -19.05
C ALA A 199 -29.80 16.22 -18.14
N ARG A 200 -28.62 16.59 -17.61
CA ARG A 200 -28.45 17.74 -16.72
C ARG A 200 -28.49 19.08 -17.48
N ASP A 201 -28.70 20.18 -16.74
CA ASP A 201 -28.64 21.53 -17.28
C ASP A 201 -27.18 21.94 -17.51
N ALA A 202 -26.75 21.94 -18.78
CA ALA A 202 -25.39 22.29 -19.16
C ALA A 202 -25.00 23.72 -18.77
N ALA A 203 -25.92 24.69 -18.88
CA ALA A 203 -25.61 26.08 -18.55
C ALA A 203 -25.43 26.27 -17.03
N ALA A 204 -26.23 25.57 -16.22
CA ALA A 204 -26.06 25.57 -14.77
C ALA A 204 -24.74 24.91 -14.35
N VAL A 205 -24.34 23.82 -15.02
CA VAL A 205 -23.05 23.16 -14.79
C VAL A 205 -21.89 24.08 -15.11
N ASP A 206 -21.88 24.69 -16.30
CA ASP A 206 -20.80 25.57 -16.74
C ASP A 206 -20.65 26.77 -15.79
N ALA A 207 -21.77 27.37 -15.36
CA ALA A 207 -21.76 28.46 -14.40
C ALA A 207 -21.22 28.02 -13.02
N ALA A 208 -21.55 26.81 -12.59
CA ALA A 208 -21.08 26.28 -11.31
C ALA A 208 -19.59 25.90 -11.33
N LEU A 209 -19.10 25.35 -12.45
CA LEU A 209 -17.67 25.07 -12.65
C LEU A 209 -16.85 26.36 -12.67
N LEU A 210 -17.32 27.39 -13.39
CA LEU A 210 -16.67 28.70 -13.39
C LEU A 210 -16.58 29.29 -11.98
N ALA A 211 -17.69 29.30 -11.25
CA ALA A 211 -17.72 29.80 -9.88
C ALA A 211 -16.81 28.99 -8.93
N LEU A 212 -16.69 27.68 -9.16
CA LEU A 212 -15.79 26.81 -8.41
C LEU A 212 -14.32 27.18 -8.67
N GLY A 213 -13.94 27.37 -9.94
CA GLY A 213 -12.59 27.81 -10.32
C GLY A 213 -12.24 29.19 -9.76
N GLU A 214 -13.16 30.16 -9.84
CA GLU A 214 -12.99 31.51 -9.28
C GLU A 214 -12.81 31.46 -7.74
N ALA A 215 -13.65 30.68 -7.05
CA ALA A 215 -13.54 30.51 -5.60
C ALA A 215 -12.24 29.78 -5.19
N ALA A 216 -11.79 28.80 -5.98
CA ALA A 216 -10.54 28.10 -5.73
C ALA A 216 -9.31 29.00 -5.90
N ALA A 217 -9.37 29.97 -6.80
CA ALA A 217 -8.27 30.89 -7.09
C ALA A 217 -8.07 31.98 -6.01
N ASP A 218 -9.07 32.26 -5.17
CA ASP A 218 -8.97 33.25 -4.09
C ASP A 218 -8.80 32.56 -2.71
N PRO A 219 -7.62 32.66 -2.07
CA PRO A 219 -7.38 32.05 -0.76
C PRO A 219 -8.22 32.65 0.38
N ASN A 220 -8.90 33.77 0.15
CA ASN A 220 -9.78 34.42 1.14
C ASN A 220 -11.25 33.98 0.99
N VAL A 221 -11.59 33.20 -0.03
CA VAL A 221 -12.95 32.74 -0.29
C VAL A 221 -13.12 31.32 0.27
N ASN A 222 -14.24 31.09 0.94
CA ASN A 222 -14.62 29.74 1.35
C ASN A 222 -15.06 28.95 0.12
N LEU A 223 -14.40 27.82 -0.15
CA LEU A 223 -14.69 26.96 -1.29
C LEU A 223 -16.03 26.20 -1.16
N MET A 224 -16.50 25.98 0.08
CA MET A 224 -17.66 25.11 0.35
C MET A 224 -18.96 25.55 -0.35
N PRO A 225 -19.36 26.84 -0.36
CA PRO A 225 -20.53 27.28 -1.11
C PRO A 225 -20.47 26.94 -2.61
N ALA A 226 -19.35 27.19 -3.28
CA ALA A 226 -19.19 26.89 -4.70
C ALA A 226 -19.20 25.38 -4.97
N THR A 227 -18.55 24.60 -4.08
CA THR A 227 -18.59 23.14 -4.06
C THR A 227 -20.03 22.60 -3.99
N LEU A 228 -20.86 23.14 -3.08
CA LEU A 228 -22.25 22.72 -2.96
C LEU A 228 -23.07 23.06 -4.21
N ALA A 229 -22.83 24.24 -4.79
CA ALA A 229 -23.48 24.65 -6.03
C ALA A 229 -23.12 23.72 -7.21
N ALA A 230 -21.84 23.33 -7.34
CA ALA A 230 -21.38 22.37 -8.34
C ALA A 230 -22.08 21.02 -8.19
N ALA A 231 -22.11 20.45 -6.98
CA ALA A 231 -22.81 19.19 -6.70
C ALA A 231 -24.30 19.27 -7.04
N GLN A 232 -24.96 20.37 -6.68
CA GLN A 232 -26.39 20.59 -6.97
C GLN A 232 -26.68 20.76 -8.48
N ALA A 233 -25.77 21.38 -9.22
CA ALA A 233 -25.88 21.52 -10.67
C ALA A 233 -25.65 20.20 -11.43
N GLY A 234 -25.18 19.16 -10.75
CA GLY A 234 -24.90 17.86 -11.35
C GLY A 234 -23.52 17.76 -12.00
N VAL A 235 -22.57 18.58 -11.54
CA VAL A 235 -21.14 18.42 -11.85
C VAL A 235 -20.68 17.03 -11.40
N THR A 236 -19.94 16.34 -12.26
CA THR A 236 -19.34 15.04 -11.93
C THR A 236 -18.07 15.21 -11.09
N THR A 237 -17.68 14.18 -10.34
CA THR A 237 -16.42 14.19 -9.58
C THR A 237 -15.19 14.43 -10.47
N GLY A 238 -15.23 13.99 -11.73
CA GLY A 238 -14.15 14.23 -12.71
C GLY A 238 -14.01 15.71 -13.06
N GLU A 239 -15.09 16.36 -13.48
CA GLU A 239 -15.12 17.78 -13.83
C GLU A 239 -14.76 18.68 -12.64
N TRP A 240 -15.31 18.37 -11.46
CA TRP A 240 -14.94 19.05 -10.22
C TRP A 240 -13.43 18.96 -9.98
N SER A 241 -12.89 17.74 -10.00
CA SER A 241 -11.46 17.53 -9.73
C SER A 241 -10.58 18.21 -10.78
N GLU A 242 -11.02 18.27 -12.04
CA GLU A 242 -10.31 18.93 -13.13
C GLU A 242 -10.26 20.45 -12.96
N GLU A 243 -11.36 21.10 -12.59
CA GLU A 243 -11.38 22.53 -12.27
C GLU A 243 -10.45 22.87 -11.09
N LEU A 244 -10.49 22.08 -10.02
CA LEU A 244 -9.59 22.30 -8.88
C LEU A 244 -8.13 22.02 -9.24
N ARG A 245 -7.87 21.02 -10.10
CA ARG A 245 -6.52 20.72 -10.61
C ARG A 245 -5.97 21.86 -11.45
N ALA A 246 -6.81 22.56 -12.23
CA ALA A 246 -6.37 23.70 -13.02
C ALA A 246 -5.81 24.85 -12.16
N VAL A 247 -6.33 25.01 -10.92
CA VAL A 247 -5.89 26.04 -9.98
C VAL A 247 -4.75 25.56 -9.07
N PHE A 248 -4.88 24.38 -8.47
CA PHE A 248 -3.95 23.89 -7.44
C PHE A 248 -2.82 23.01 -7.99
N GLY A 249 -2.95 22.53 -9.24
CA GLY A 249 -2.07 21.53 -9.82
C GLY A 249 -2.26 20.14 -9.21
N GLU A 250 -1.26 19.29 -9.40
CA GLU A 250 -1.22 17.94 -8.84
C GLU A 250 -0.12 17.79 -7.80
N TYR A 251 -0.43 17.11 -6.70
CA TYR A 251 0.55 16.78 -5.68
C TYR A 251 1.27 15.46 -6.01
N ARG A 252 2.61 15.49 -5.99
CA ARG A 252 3.47 14.30 -6.02
C ARG A 252 4.19 14.20 -4.67
N GLY A 253 3.87 13.16 -3.91
CA GLY A 253 4.44 12.93 -2.60
C GLY A 253 5.87 12.40 -2.65
N PRO A 254 6.67 12.60 -1.58
CA PRO A 254 7.99 11.99 -1.48
C PRO A 254 7.87 10.46 -1.42
N THR A 255 8.84 9.76 -2.00
CA THR A 255 8.86 8.29 -2.00
C THR A 255 9.47 7.71 -0.73
N GLY A 256 10.36 8.45 -0.05
CA GLY A 256 11.13 7.98 1.11
C GLY A 256 12.21 6.95 0.78
N VAL A 257 12.39 6.58 -0.50
CA VAL A 257 13.37 5.58 -0.95
C VAL A 257 14.76 6.19 -1.10
N GLY A 258 14.87 7.40 -1.63
CA GLY A 258 16.17 8.04 -1.91
C GLY A 258 17.00 8.29 -0.65
N ASP A 259 16.37 8.80 0.41
CA ASP A 259 17.04 9.20 1.65
C ASP A 259 17.16 8.06 2.68
N ALA A 260 16.57 6.90 2.39
CA ALA A 260 16.57 5.77 3.30
C ALA A 260 17.99 5.24 3.51
N ALA A 261 18.40 5.00 4.77
CA ALA A 261 19.74 4.48 5.07
C ALA A 261 20.04 3.16 4.32
N ALA A 262 21.31 2.93 3.97
CA ALA A 262 21.74 1.66 3.39
C ALA A 262 21.52 0.51 4.37
N ALA A 263 21.08 -0.65 3.87
CA ALA A 263 20.98 -1.84 4.72
C ALA A 263 22.37 -2.26 5.25
N PRO A 264 22.45 -2.74 6.50
CA PRO A 264 23.65 -3.42 6.98
C PRO A 264 23.95 -4.64 6.09
N SER A 265 25.23 -4.91 5.84
CA SER A 265 25.65 -6.15 5.17
C SER A 265 25.24 -7.37 5.98
N ASP A 266 24.78 -8.37 5.26
CA ASP A 266 24.74 -9.76 5.68
C ASP A 266 25.18 -10.63 4.49
N ASP A 267 25.52 -11.90 4.75
CA ASP A 267 26.05 -12.81 3.73
C ASP A 267 25.12 -12.90 2.50
N ALA A 268 23.80 -12.91 2.72
CA ALA A 268 22.81 -12.98 1.64
C ALA A 268 22.78 -11.71 0.77
N LEU A 269 22.93 -10.52 1.37
CA LEU A 269 23.00 -9.26 0.63
C LEU A 269 24.34 -9.14 -0.11
N ASP A 270 25.44 -9.59 0.49
CA ASP A 270 26.75 -9.54 -0.14
C ASP A 270 26.82 -10.50 -1.35
N ASP A 271 26.28 -11.72 -1.22
CA ASP A 271 26.10 -12.64 -2.35
C ASP A 271 25.26 -12.03 -3.48
N LEU A 272 24.18 -11.32 -3.12
CA LEU A 272 23.33 -10.65 -4.10
C LEU A 272 24.04 -9.48 -4.79
N ARG A 273 24.83 -8.69 -4.07
CA ARG A 273 25.66 -7.62 -4.63
C ARG A 273 26.67 -8.16 -5.62
N ASP A 274 27.35 -9.25 -5.26
CA ASP A 274 28.31 -9.90 -6.12
C ASP A 274 27.65 -10.44 -7.41
N ARG A 275 26.42 -10.96 -7.31
CA ARG A 275 25.63 -11.36 -8.49
C ARG A 275 25.27 -10.17 -9.38
N VAL A 276 24.79 -9.07 -8.80
CA VAL A 276 24.45 -7.85 -9.53
C VAL A 276 25.68 -7.28 -10.24
N GLU A 277 26.83 -7.23 -9.58
CA GLU A 277 28.07 -6.70 -10.16
C GLU A 277 28.53 -7.57 -11.34
N ARG A 278 28.55 -8.91 -11.19
CA ARG A 278 28.93 -9.82 -12.29
C ARG A 278 28.06 -9.64 -13.54
N VAL A 279 26.74 -9.58 -13.37
CA VAL A 279 25.83 -9.38 -14.51
C VAL A 279 25.98 -7.97 -15.08
N SER A 280 26.19 -6.96 -14.24
CA SER A 280 26.44 -5.59 -14.67
C SER A 280 27.73 -5.45 -15.49
N GLU A 281 28.82 -6.11 -15.09
CA GLU A 281 30.07 -6.17 -15.85
C GLU A 281 29.86 -6.79 -17.23
N ALA A 282 29.11 -7.89 -17.30
CA ALA A 282 28.80 -8.56 -18.57
C ALA A 282 27.92 -7.71 -19.50
N LEU A 283 26.98 -6.93 -18.93
CA LEU A 283 26.14 -5.97 -19.67
C LEU A 283 26.89 -4.69 -20.07
N GLY A 284 28.07 -4.43 -19.49
CA GLY A 284 28.84 -3.19 -19.67
C GLY A 284 28.26 -1.98 -18.94
N ARG A 285 27.20 -2.16 -18.15
CA ARG A 285 26.58 -1.13 -17.31
C ARG A 285 25.78 -1.78 -16.18
N ARG A 286 25.55 -1.01 -15.11
CA ARG A 286 24.78 -1.44 -13.94
C ARG A 286 23.36 -1.87 -14.31
N ILE A 287 22.89 -2.99 -13.75
CA ILE A 287 21.48 -3.40 -13.85
C ILE A 287 20.61 -2.23 -13.36
N LYS A 288 19.56 -1.94 -14.12
CA LYS A 288 18.65 -0.82 -13.85
C LYS A 288 17.22 -1.33 -13.84
N ILE A 289 16.51 -1.10 -12.74
CA ILE A 289 15.10 -1.50 -12.55
C ILE A 289 14.21 -0.27 -12.49
N LEU A 290 13.10 -0.28 -13.24
CA LEU A 290 11.98 0.63 -13.04
C LEU A 290 10.95 -0.02 -12.12
N VAL A 291 10.69 0.55 -10.96
CA VAL A 291 9.58 0.15 -10.11
C VAL A 291 8.38 1.05 -10.41
N GLY A 292 7.31 0.48 -10.97
CA GLY A 292 6.11 1.19 -11.40
C GLY A 292 4.87 0.82 -10.59
N LYS A 293 3.98 1.79 -10.40
CA LYS A 293 2.65 1.57 -9.80
C LYS A 293 1.56 2.12 -10.71
N PRO A 294 0.98 1.28 -11.59
CA PRO A 294 0.02 1.74 -12.58
C PRO A 294 -1.34 2.09 -11.95
N GLY A 295 -2.05 3.05 -12.54
CA GLY A 295 -3.43 3.39 -12.21
C GLY A 295 -3.58 4.26 -10.97
N LEU A 296 -4.55 3.95 -10.11
CA LEU A 296 -4.84 4.75 -8.90
C LEU A 296 -4.34 4.10 -7.60
N ASP A 297 -3.64 2.97 -7.70
CA ASP A 297 -3.18 2.21 -6.54
C ASP A 297 -2.20 3.02 -5.69
N GLY A 298 -2.60 3.29 -4.44
CA GLY A 298 -1.82 4.03 -3.45
C GLY A 298 -0.94 3.16 -2.56
N HIS A 299 -1.01 1.83 -2.66
CA HIS A 299 -0.28 0.93 -1.76
C HIS A 299 1.21 0.86 -2.12
N SER A 300 2.04 1.71 -1.50
CA SER A 300 3.43 1.85 -1.90
C SER A 300 4.43 0.99 -1.11
N ASN A 301 4.02 0.40 0.02
CA ASN A 301 4.91 -0.35 0.91
C ASN A 301 5.75 -1.43 0.21
N GLY A 302 5.12 -2.27 -0.62
CA GLY A 302 5.81 -3.33 -1.35
C GLY A 302 6.76 -2.78 -2.42
N ALA A 303 6.31 -1.81 -3.21
CA ALA A 303 7.14 -1.14 -4.22
C ALA A 303 8.37 -0.46 -3.60
N GLU A 304 8.20 0.20 -2.46
CA GLU A 304 9.29 0.85 -1.73
C GLU A 304 10.30 -0.16 -1.20
N GLN A 305 9.86 -1.31 -0.70
CA GLN A 305 10.76 -2.38 -0.27
C GLN A 305 11.57 -2.97 -1.42
N ILE A 306 10.92 -3.21 -2.56
CA ILE A 306 11.59 -3.68 -3.78
C ILE A 306 12.61 -2.64 -4.24
N ALA A 307 12.22 -1.36 -4.30
CA ALA A 307 13.11 -0.28 -4.70
C ALA A 307 14.31 -0.13 -3.76
N VAL A 308 14.09 -0.17 -2.44
CA VAL A 308 15.18 -0.08 -1.46
C VAL A 308 16.09 -1.31 -1.51
N ARG A 309 15.54 -2.52 -1.61
CA ARG A 309 16.35 -3.75 -1.67
C ARG A 309 17.15 -3.85 -2.97
N ALA A 310 16.57 -3.45 -4.10
CA ALA A 310 17.29 -3.37 -5.38
C ALA A 310 18.48 -2.41 -5.31
N ARG A 311 18.29 -1.24 -4.69
CA ARG A 311 19.37 -0.27 -4.44
C ARG A 311 20.44 -0.85 -3.52
N ASP A 312 20.04 -1.46 -2.42
CA ASP A 312 20.97 -2.07 -1.45
C ASP A 312 21.76 -3.23 -2.06
N ALA A 313 21.17 -3.94 -3.02
CA ALA A 313 21.78 -4.98 -3.85
C ALA A 313 22.74 -4.43 -4.93
N GLY A 314 22.79 -3.11 -5.14
CA GLY A 314 23.70 -2.47 -6.08
C GLY A 314 23.10 -2.18 -7.47
N MET A 315 21.79 -2.29 -7.66
CA MET A 315 21.12 -1.89 -8.90
C MET A 315 20.90 -0.36 -8.96
N ASP A 316 20.80 0.18 -10.17
CA ASP A 316 20.23 1.50 -10.40
C ASP A 316 18.69 1.39 -10.32
N VAL A 317 18.04 2.27 -9.56
CA VAL A 317 16.60 2.17 -9.30
C VAL A 317 15.90 3.44 -9.75
N VAL A 318 14.89 3.27 -10.60
CA VAL A 318 13.96 4.32 -11.00
C VAL A 318 12.63 4.07 -10.29
N TYR A 319 12.22 4.99 -9.41
CA TYR A 319 10.94 4.93 -8.71
C TYR A 319 10.31 6.31 -8.61
N GLU A 320 9.26 6.55 -9.41
CA GLU A 320 8.56 7.83 -9.49
C GLU A 320 7.36 7.94 -8.52
N GLY A 321 7.15 6.93 -7.67
CA GLY A 321 6.06 6.88 -6.71
C GLY A 321 4.79 6.21 -7.24
N ILE A 322 3.65 6.65 -6.71
CA ILE A 322 2.32 6.07 -7.00
C ILE A 322 1.61 6.82 -8.13
N ARG A 323 0.54 6.19 -8.64
CA ARG A 323 -0.40 6.77 -9.59
C ARG A 323 0.25 7.20 -10.91
N LEU A 324 0.88 6.23 -11.56
CA LEU A 324 1.48 6.40 -12.88
C LEU A 324 0.53 5.81 -13.93
N THR A 325 0.42 6.45 -15.09
CA THR A 325 -0.33 5.88 -16.20
C THR A 325 0.53 4.82 -16.91
N PRO A 326 -0.07 3.84 -17.60
CA PRO A 326 0.69 2.88 -18.41
C PRO A 326 1.67 3.53 -19.39
N GLU A 327 1.24 4.58 -20.08
CA GLU A 327 2.04 5.33 -21.06
C GLU A 327 3.27 5.96 -20.40
N ARG A 328 3.09 6.55 -19.21
CA ARG A 328 4.20 7.14 -18.46
C ARG A 328 5.21 6.08 -18.04
N ILE A 329 4.77 4.92 -17.58
CA ILE A 329 5.67 3.83 -17.19
C ILE A 329 6.50 3.37 -18.38
N ALA A 330 5.86 3.17 -19.54
CA ALA A 330 6.56 2.79 -20.76
C ALA A 330 7.55 3.86 -21.24
N ALA A 331 7.14 5.14 -21.23
CA ALA A 331 8.00 6.25 -21.58
C ALA A 331 9.24 6.35 -20.67
N THR A 332 9.05 6.21 -19.35
CA THR A 332 10.15 6.19 -18.37
C THR A 332 11.08 5.00 -18.61
N ALA A 333 10.53 3.81 -18.89
CA ALA A 333 11.33 2.60 -19.15
C ALA A 333 12.28 2.81 -20.35
N VAL A 334 11.77 3.38 -21.44
CA VAL A 334 12.57 3.71 -22.64
C VAL A 334 13.58 4.82 -22.36
N GLN A 335 13.14 5.93 -21.76
CA GLN A 335 13.99 7.09 -21.50
C GLN A 335 15.18 6.73 -20.60
N GLU A 336 14.94 5.91 -19.58
CA GLU A 336 15.97 5.50 -18.62
C GLU A 336 16.80 4.30 -19.09
N GLY A 337 16.38 3.64 -20.18
CA GLY A 337 17.00 2.43 -20.71
C GLY A 337 17.06 1.33 -19.66
N VAL A 338 15.94 1.01 -19.01
CA VAL A 338 15.92 0.01 -17.93
C VAL A 338 16.11 -1.40 -18.47
N HIS A 339 16.62 -2.30 -17.63
CA HIS A 339 16.80 -3.72 -17.96
C HIS A 339 15.61 -4.58 -17.56
N VAL A 340 14.77 -4.08 -16.65
CA VAL A 340 13.59 -4.77 -16.13
C VAL A 340 12.60 -3.74 -15.59
N VAL A 341 11.30 -4.01 -15.79
CA VAL A 341 10.21 -3.25 -15.18
C VAL A 341 9.54 -4.11 -14.11
N GLY A 342 9.53 -3.65 -12.87
CA GLY A 342 8.79 -4.24 -11.76
C GLY A 342 7.52 -3.46 -11.47
N LEU A 343 6.36 -4.05 -11.74
CA LEU A 343 5.07 -3.41 -11.48
C LEU A 343 4.50 -3.89 -10.16
N SER A 344 4.07 -2.97 -9.30
CA SER A 344 3.42 -3.30 -8.02
C SER A 344 1.95 -2.87 -8.02
N ILE A 345 1.03 -3.82 -7.87
CA ILE A 345 -0.41 -3.60 -7.95
C ILE A 345 -1.20 -4.37 -6.88
N LEU A 346 -1.90 -3.64 -6.02
CA LEU A 346 -2.67 -4.19 -4.91
C LEU A 346 -4.16 -3.78 -4.96
N SER A 347 -4.58 -3.07 -6.01
CA SER A 347 -5.95 -2.56 -6.15
C SER A 347 -6.92 -3.53 -6.82
N GLY A 348 -6.46 -4.72 -7.24
CA GLY A 348 -7.26 -5.66 -8.05
C GLY A 348 -7.41 -5.27 -9.53
N SER A 349 -6.74 -4.20 -9.97
CA SER A 349 -6.82 -3.70 -11.35
C SER A 349 -5.79 -4.34 -12.31
N HIS A 350 -5.10 -5.39 -11.86
CA HIS A 350 -3.98 -6.02 -12.59
C HIS A 350 -4.40 -6.63 -13.91
N ALA A 351 -5.62 -7.18 -13.99
CA ALA A 351 -6.15 -7.78 -15.21
C ALA A 351 -6.35 -6.78 -16.36
N GLN A 352 -6.47 -5.48 -16.06
CA GLN A 352 -6.59 -4.42 -17.06
C GLN A 352 -5.26 -3.67 -17.25
N LEU A 353 -4.71 -3.13 -16.16
CA LEU A 353 -3.60 -2.18 -16.24
C LEU A 353 -2.26 -2.82 -16.63
N ILE A 354 -2.03 -4.10 -16.31
CA ILE A 354 -0.78 -4.76 -16.68
C ILE A 354 -0.73 -5.04 -18.20
N PRO A 355 -1.79 -5.60 -18.83
CA PRO A 355 -1.88 -5.64 -20.28
C PRO A 355 -1.67 -4.29 -20.97
N ASP A 356 -2.22 -3.21 -20.42
CA ASP A 356 -2.04 -1.85 -20.96
C ASP A 356 -0.56 -1.43 -20.91
N VAL A 357 0.13 -1.63 -19.78
CA VAL A 357 1.57 -1.34 -19.69
C VAL A 357 2.39 -2.15 -20.69
N LEU A 358 2.06 -3.44 -20.87
CA LEU A 358 2.72 -4.29 -21.87
C LEU A 358 2.46 -3.80 -23.30
N ALA A 359 1.26 -3.30 -23.59
CA ALA A 359 0.94 -2.70 -24.88
C ALA A 359 1.74 -1.42 -25.12
N GLU A 360 1.77 -0.51 -24.14
CA GLU A 360 2.52 0.73 -24.22
C GLU A 360 4.03 0.51 -24.38
N LEU A 361 4.60 -0.50 -23.69
CA LEU A 361 5.99 -0.89 -23.88
C LEU A 361 6.26 -1.39 -25.30
N ARG A 362 5.36 -2.20 -25.87
CA ARG A 362 5.48 -2.65 -27.27
C ARG A 362 5.41 -1.49 -28.24
N ASP A 363 4.44 -0.59 -28.06
CA ASP A 363 4.24 0.56 -28.93
C ASP A 363 5.41 1.55 -28.85
N ALA A 364 6.07 1.63 -27.68
CA ALA A 364 7.29 2.41 -27.47
C ALA A 364 8.58 1.70 -27.93
N GLY A 365 8.51 0.46 -28.43
CA GLY A 365 9.66 -0.32 -28.91
C GLY A 365 10.55 -0.90 -27.82
N ALA A 366 10.01 -1.12 -26.62
CA ALA A 366 10.65 -1.76 -25.47
C ALA A 366 9.96 -3.08 -25.11
N ASP A 367 9.48 -3.81 -26.12
CA ASP A 367 8.86 -5.13 -25.96
C ASP A 367 9.85 -6.20 -25.46
N ASP A 368 11.14 -5.90 -25.58
CA ASP A 368 12.22 -6.75 -25.13
C ASP A 368 12.52 -6.64 -23.63
N VAL A 369 12.04 -5.58 -22.97
CA VAL A 369 12.28 -5.36 -21.54
C VAL A 369 11.36 -6.29 -20.73
N PRO A 370 11.91 -7.21 -19.91
CA PRO A 370 11.10 -8.11 -19.11
C PRO A 370 10.29 -7.35 -18.06
N VAL A 371 9.03 -7.73 -17.93
CA VAL A 371 8.10 -7.18 -16.93
C VAL A 371 7.84 -8.22 -15.86
N VAL A 372 8.09 -7.88 -14.60
CA VAL A 372 7.68 -8.67 -13.43
C VAL A 372 6.58 -7.93 -12.70
N VAL A 373 5.66 -8.68 -12.08
CA VAL A 373 4.50 -8.09 -11.39
C VAL A 373 4.43 -8.60 -9.96
N GLY A 374 4.23 -7.70 -9.01
CA GLY A 374 4.05 -8.00 -7.60
C GLY A 374 2.72 -7.48 -7.06
N GLY A 375 2.08 -8.23 -6.16
CA GLY A 375 0.92 -7.75 -5.41
C GLY A 375 -0.13 -8.82 -5.13
N ILE A 376 -1.36 -8.38 -4.83
CA ILE A 376 -2.47 -9.30 -4.50
C ILE A 376 -3.08 -9.80 -5.81
N ILE A 377 -2.60 -10.95 -6.28
CA ILE A 377 -2.94 -11.51 -7.60
C ILE A 377 -3.41 -12.95 -7.41
N PRO A 378 -4.69 -13.25 -7.71
CA PRO A 378 -5.23 -14.61 -7.64
C PRO A 378 -4.56 -15.57 -8.64
N PRO A 379 -4.51 -16.89 -8.36
CA PRO A 379 -3.84 -17.87 -9.23
C PRO A 379 -4.37 -17.93 -10.68
N ASN A 380 -5.63 -17.62 -10.90
CA ASN A 380 -6.21 -17.58 -12.25
C ASN A 380 -5.65 -16.39 -13.06
N ASP A 381 -5.54 -15.25 -12.41
CA ASP A 381 -5.04 -14.02 -13.03
C ASP A 381 -3.52 -14.09 -13.22
N GLU A 382 -2.79 -14.71 -12.30
CA GLU A 382 -1.36 -15.02 -12.46
C GLU A 382 -1.11 -15.78 -13.78
N ARG A 383 -1.88 -16.84 -14.04
CA ARG A 383 -1.75 -17.61 -15.30
C ARG A 383 -2.06 -16.77 -16.53
N ALA A 384 -3.06 -15.90 -16.46
CA ALA A 384 -3.43 -15.01 -17.56
C ALA A 384 -2.34 -13.96 -17.83
N LEU A 385 -1.75 -13.38 -16.77
CA LEU A 385 -0.66 -12.40 -16.86
C LEU A 385 0.59 -13.02 -17.48
N LEU A 386 0.99 -14.22 -17.05
CA LEU A 386 2.11 -14.95 -17.64
C LEU A 386 1.87 -15.23 -19.13
N ALA A 387 0.66 -15.65 -19.50
CA ALA A 387 0.29 -15.85 -20.91
C ALA A 387 0.28 -14.55 -21.73
N ALA A 388 0.04 -13.40 -21.10
CA ALA A 388 0.06 -12.08 -21.74
C ALA A 388 1.47 -11.51 -21.94
N GLY A 389 2.50 -12.14 -21.37
CA GLY A 389 3.91 -11.74 -21.54
C GLY A 389 4.59 -11.23 -20.27
N VAL A 390 3.95 -11.32 -19.10
CA VAL A 390 4.64 -11.10 -17.82
C VAL A 390 5.65 -12.23 -17.58
N ALA A 391 6.88 -11.88 -17.19
CA ALA A 391 7.96 -12.84 -17.00
C ALA A 391 7.85 -13.61 -15.67
N ARG A 392 7.46 -12.92 -14.59
CA ARG A 392 7.28 -13.47 -13.24
C ARG A 392 6.19 -12.72 -12.49
N VAL A 393 5.49 -13.43 -11.61
CA VAL A 393 4.49 -12.89 -10.69
C VAL A 393 4.91 -13.22 -9.26
N TYR A 394 4.83 -12.24 -8.37
CA TYR A 394 5.14 -12.36 -6.94
C TYR A 394 3.91 -11.95 -6.11
N THR A 395 3.48 -12.79 -5.18
CA THR A 395 2.31 -12.52 -4.31
C THR A 395 2.73 -12.36 -2.84
N PRO A 396 1.85 -12.01 -1.89
CA PRO A 396 2.24 -11.89 -0.48
C PRO A 396 2.89 -13.14 0.14
N LYS A 397 2.73 -14.32 -0.46
CA LYS A 397 3.49 -15.54 -0.11
C LYS A 397 5.00 -15.42 -0.39
N ASP A 398 5.40 -14.60 -1.36
CA ASP A 398 6.79 -14.35 -1.74
C ASP A 398 7.37 -13.24 -0.85
N PHE A 399 7.56 -13.54 0.43
CA PHE A 399 7.99 -12.56 1.43
C PHE A 399 9.51 -12.33 1.46
N GLU A 400 10.28 -13.21 0.82
CA GLU A 400 11.74 -13.14 0.74
C GLU A 400 12.17 -12.19 -0.39
N VAL A 401 12.17 -10.89 -0.10
CA VAL A 401 12.57 -9.82 -1.03
C VAL A 401 13.96 -10.06 -1.62
N SER A 402 14.88 -10.63 -0.85
CA SER A 402 16.24 -10.97 -1.31
C SER A 402 16.23 -12.03 -2.41
N LYS A 403 15.34 -13.02 -2.29
CA LYS A 403 15.14 -14.05 -3.30
C LYS A 403 14.53 -13.45 -4.57
N ILE A 404 13.52 -12.58 -4.42
CA ILE A 404 12.92 -11.84 -5.55
C ILE A 404 14.01 -11.07 -6.32
N MET A 405 14.92 -10.39 -5.61
CA MET A 405 16.01 -9.65 -6.28
C MET A 405 16.95 -10.60 -7.02
N GLY A 406 17.30 -11.75 -6.45
CA GLY A 406 18.09 -12.78 -7.12
C GLY A 406 17.42 -13.28 -8.39
N ASP A 407 16.12 -13.60 -8.33
CA ASP A 407 15.34 -14.02 -9.49
C ASP A 407 15.29 -12.95 -10.59
N ILE A 408 15.21 -11.67 -10.21
CA ILE A 408 15.28 -10.54 -11.16
C ILE A 408 16.66 -10.45 -11.82
N VAL A 409 17.74 -10.65 -11.07
CA VAL A 409 19.10 -10.67 -11.64
C VAL A 409 19.24 -11.79 -12.65
N ASP A 410 18.74 -12.99 -12.33
CA ASP A 410 18.78 -14.15 -13.22
C ASP A 410 17.93 -13.91 -14.48
N LEU A 411 16.74 -13.33 -14.32
CA LEU A 411 15.87 -12.97 -15.44
C LEU A 411 16.54 -11.99 -16.40
N VAL A 412 17.24 -10.98 -15.88
CA VAL A 412 18.03 -10.05 -16.69
C VAL A 412 19.18 -10.80 -17.37
N ALA A 413 19.93 -11.64 -16.65
CA ALA A 413 21.03 -12.38 -17.22
C ALA A 413 20.59 -13.30 -18.38
N GLU A 414 19.50 -14.05 -18.18
CA GLU A 414 18.87 -14.89 -19.20
C GLU A 414 18.42 -14.07 -20.41
N ARG A 415 17.75 -12.94 -20.18
CA ARG A 415 17.21 -12.11 -21.27
C ARG A 415 18.27 -11.55 -22.19
N TYR A 416 19.39 -11.12 -21.61
CA TYR A 416 20.51 -10.51 -22.34
C TYR A 416 21.60 -11.53 -22.72
N GLU A 417 21.34 -12.83 -22.54
CA GLU A 417 22.25 -13.93 -22.86
C GLU A 417 23.65 -13.78 -22.25
N VAL A 418 23.72 -13.12 -21.09
CA VAL A 418 24.95 -13.00 -20.31
C VAL A 418 24.97 -14.12 -19.29
N ALA A 419 26.06 -14.90 -19.26
CA ALA A 419 26.15 -16.04 -18.36
C ALA A 419 25.98 -15.56 -16.91
N ALA A 420 24.95 -16.06 -16.22
CA ALA A 420 24.99 -16.19 -14.77
C ALA A 420 25.77 -17.48 -14.48
N PRO A 421 27.06 -17.45 -14.09
CA PRO A 421 27.74 -18.67 -13.74
C PRO A 421 27.20 -19.12 -12.38
N SER A 422 26.92 -20.41 -12.27
CA SER A 422 26.43 -21.10 -11.07
C SER A 422 27.15 -20.66 -9.79
N ALA A 423 26.39 -20.44 -8.72
CA ALA A 423 26.91 -20.41 -7.36
C ALA A 423 27.70 -21.71 -7.11
N THR A 424 28.98 -21.58 -6.78
CA THR A 424 29.82 -22.67 -6.23
C THR A 424 29.48 -22.93 -4.78
#